data_AF-A0A1L8E925-F1
#
_entry.id   AF-A0A1L8E925-F1
#
_cell.length_a   1.000
_cell.length_b   1.000
_cell.length_c   1.000
_cell.angle_alpha   90.00
_cell.angle_beta   90.00
_cell.angle_gamma   90.00
#
_symmetry.space_group_name_H-M   'P 1'
#
loop_
_entity.id
_entity.type
_entity.pdbx_description
1 polymer ?
#
loop_
_entity_poly.entity_id
_entity_poly.type
_entity_poly.pdbx_seq_one_letter_code
_entity_poly.pdbx_strand_id
1 'polypeptide(L)' 'SFTKTPPDSVFLEFYGLFKQATVGDCNIAQPGALDLKGKAKWNAWNSNKGMSQDAAKAAYIATYEKYAPQYA' A
#
# COMPACT_ATOMS: atom_id res chain seq x y z
N SER A 1 12.91 -9.16 -10.03
CA SER A 1 12.13 -10.03 -9.13
C SER A 1 12.61 -9.78 -7.71
N PHE A 2 11.76 -9.91 -6.69
CA PHE A 2 12.19 -9.83 -5.29
C PHE A 2 12.71 -11.20 -4.86
N THR A 3 13.97 -11.30 -4.41
CA THR A 3 14.55 -12.52 -3.83
C THR A 3 14.72 -12.43 -2.31
N LYS A 4 14.64 -11.21 -1.75
CA LYS A 4 14.68 -10.96 -0.31
C LYS A 4 13.31 -10.48 0.18
N THR A 5 12.96 -10.87 1.40
CA THR A 5 11.75 -10.38 2.07
C THR A 5 11.96 -8.92 2.50
N PRO A 6 11.19 -7.96 1.98
CA PRO A 6 11.26 -6.57 2.41
C PRO A 6 10.58 -6.40 3.77
N PRO A 7 10.86 -5.30 4.50
CA PRO A 7 10.19 -5.01 5.76
C PRO A 7 8.70 -4.71 5.55
N ASP A 8 7.91 -4.85 6.60
CA ASP A 8 6.45 -4.62 6.58
C ASP A 8 6.07 -3.23 6.06
N SER A 9 6.91 -2.21 6.24
CA SER A 9 6.68 -0.86 5.71
C SER A 9 6.57 -0.83 4.18
N VAL A 10 7.42 -1.59 3.49
CA VAL A 10 7.38 -1.72 2.02
C VAL A 10 6.11 -2.45 1.59
N PHE A 11 5.75 -3.52 2.30
CA PHE A 11 4.49 -4.23 2.05
C PHE A 11 3.28 -3.31 2.23
N LEU A 12 3.26 -2.49 3.28
CA LEU A 12 2.16 -1.56 3.56
C LEU A 12 2.05 -0.47 2.49
N GLU A 13 3.16 0.05 1.99
CA GLU A 13 3.18 1.02 0.88
C GLU A 13 2.52 0.42 -0.37
N PHE A 14 2.95 -0.78 -0.79
CA PHE A 14 2.33 -1.50 -1.90
C PHE A 14 0.85 -1.81 -1.65
N TYR A 15 0.50 -2.26 -0.44
CA TYR A 15 -0.88 -2.56 -0.08
C TYR A 15 -1.78 -1.33 -0.23
N GLY A 16 -1.35 -0.17 0.28
CA GLY A 16 -2.10 1.07 0.21
C GLY A 16 -2.36 1.50 -1.23
N LEU A 17 -1.31 1.51 -2.06
CA LEU A 17 -1.39 1.85 -3.48
C LEU A 17 -2.23 0.84 -4.26
N PHE A 18 -2.09 -0.46 -4.00
CA PHE A 18 -2.89 -1.50 -4.63
C PHE A 18 -4.38 -1.33 -4.34
N LYS A 19 -4.74 -1.08 -3.07
CA LYS A 19 -6.13 -0.86 -2.68
C LYS A 19 -6.69 0.41 -3.31
N GLN A 20 -5.94 1.50 -3.32
CA GLN A 20 -6.35 2.73 -3.99
C GLN A 20 -6.51 2.54 -5.51
N ALA A 21 -5.60 1.83 -6.16
CA ALA A 21 -5.62 1.56 -7.59
C ALA A 21 -6.79 0.67 -8.05
N THR A 22 -7.25 -0.25 -7.19
CA THR A 22 -8.27 -1.26 -7.54
C THR A 22 -9.65 -0.93 -7.01
N VAL A 23 -9.74 -0.28 -5.85
CA VAL A 23 -11.01 0.05 -5.18
C VAL A 23 -11.28 1.55 -5.20
N GLY A 24 -10.24 2.39 -5.26
CA GLY A 24 -10.35 3.83 -4.98
C GLY A 24 -10.27 4.10 -3.48
N ASP A 25 -10.91 5.18 -3.05
CA ASP A 25 -10.87 5.64 -1.66
C ASP A 25 -11.28 4.58 -0.65
N CYS A 26 -10.62 4.58 0.52
CA CYS A 26 -10.93 3.68 1.62
C CYS A 26 -12.39 3.82 2.06
N ASN A 27 -13.14 2.72 1.95
CA ASN A 27 -14.58 2.66 2.16
C ASN A 27 -15.00 1.74 3.31
N ILE A 28 -14.05 1.33 4.14
CA ILE A 28 -14.29 0.50 5.33
C ILE A 28 -14.02 1.30 6.60
N ALA A 29 -14.73 0.95 7.68
CA ALA A 29 -14.47 1.52 9.00
C ALA A 29 -13.06 1.19 9.49
N GLN A 30 -12.50 2.08 10.31
CA GLN A 30 -11.20 1.84 10.93
C GLN A 30 -11.28 0.63 11.88
N PRO A 31 -10.34 -0.34 11.79
CA PRO A 31 -10.28 -1.47 12.71
C PRO A 31 -10.07 -1.04 14.16
N GLY A 32 -10.54 -1.87 15.10
CA GLY A 32 -10.40 -1.64 16.54
C GLY A 32 -8.94 -1.61 17.01
N ALA A 33 -8.68 -0.99 18.16
CA ALA A 33 -7.32 -0.73 18.65
C ALA A 33 -6.45 -1.99 18.90
N LEU A 34 -7.08 -3.15 19.13
CA LEU A 34 -6.38 -4.42 19.34
C LEU A 34 -5.98 -5.10 18.01
N ASP A 35 -6.58 -4.72 16.88
CA ASP A 35 -6.21 -5.22 15.55
C ASP A 35 -5.13 -4.33 14.92
N LEU A 36 -3.91 -4.46 15.43
CA LEU A 36 -2.77 -3.65 14.98
C LEU A 36 -2.46 -3.86 13.49
N LYS A 37 -2.61 -5.10 12.99
CA LYS A 37 -2.34 -5.44 11.58
C LYS A 37 -3.40 -4.85 10.66
N GLY A 38 -4.67 -5.01 11.00
CA GLY A 38 -5.77 -4.39 10.27
C GLY A 38 -5.65 -2.88 10.27
N LYS A 39 -5.34 -2.27 11.42
CA LYS A 39 -5.15 -0.82 11.54
C LYS A 39 -3.99 -0.32 10.66
N ALA A 40 -2.87 -1.03 10.61
CA ALA A 40 -1.75 -0.66 9.74
C ALA A 40 -2.12 -0.69 8.26
N LYS A 41 -2.79 -1.76 7.81
CA LYS A 41 -3.30 -1.88 6.43
C LYS A 41 -4.33 -0.79 6.11
N TRP A 42 -5.26 -0.56 7.02
CA TRP A 42 -6.27 0.50 6.89
C TRP A 42 -5.62 1.88 6.77
N ASN A 43 -4.64 2.20 7.62
CA ASN A 43 -3.92 3.46 7.58
C ASN A 43 -3.20 3.65 6.24
N ALA A 44 -2.52 2.60 5.74
CA ALA A 44 -1.81 2.65 4.46
C ALA A 44 -2.75 2.85 3.26
N TRP A 45 -3.96 2.29 3.29
CA TRP A 45 -4.96 2.57 2.26
C TRP A 45 -5.54 3.97 2.42
N ASN A 46 -5.99 4.33 3.62
CA ASN A 46 -6.65 5.60 3.90
C ASN A 46 -5.73 6.83 3.71
N SER A 47 -4.40 6.68 3.84
CA SER A 47 -3.45 7.76 3.54
C SER A 47 -3.41 8.15 2.06
N ASN A 48 -3.92 7.31 1.16
CA ASN A 48 -3.98 7.58 -0.28
C ASN A 48 -5.35 8.14 -0.74
N LYS A 49 -6.24 8.46 0.20
CA LYS A 49 -7.58 8.97 -0.11
C LYS A 49 -7.53 10.24 -0.96
N GLY A 50 -8.37 10.31 -1.99
CA GLY A 50 -8.40 11.40 -2.97
C GLY A 50 -7.44 11.24 -4.15
N MET A 51 -6.52 10.26 -4.10
CA MET A 51 -5.69 9.90 -5.25
C MET A 51 -6.53 9.15 -6.29
N SER A 52 -6.44 9.52 -7.56
CA SER A 52 -7.13 8.77 -8.62
C SER A 52 -6.57 7.36 -8.74
N GLN A 53 -7.39 6.42 -9.24
CA GLN A 53 -6.96 5.04 -9.42
C GLN A 53 -5.76 4.93 -10.37
N ASP A 54 -5.72 5.75 -11.43
CA ASP A 54 -4.61 5.73 -12.39
C ASP A 54 -3.32 6.33 -11.80
N ALA A 55 -3.43 7.38 -10.98
CA ALA A 55 -2.29 7.90 -10.23
C ALA A 55 -1.75 6.83 -9.25
N ALA A 56 -2.62 6.08 -8.60
CA ALA A 56 -2.22 4.99 -7.70
C ALA A 56 -1.53 3.83 -8.44
N LYS A 57 -1.97 3.48 -9.66
CA LYS A 57 -1.27 2.49 -10.51
C LYS A 57 0.13 2.96 -10.89
N ALA A 58 0.26 4.22 -11.33
CA ALA A 58 1.55 4.81 -11.67
C ALA A 58 2.49 4.84 -10.47
N ALA A 59 1.99 5.25 -9.30
CA ALA A 59 2.74 5.23 -8.06
C ALA A 59 3.17 3.80 -7.66
N TYR A 60 2.31 2.79 -7.82
CA TYR A 60 2.65 1.39 -7.55
C TYR A 60 3.85 0.92 -8.38
N ILE A 61 3.88 1.26 -9.67
CA ILE A 61 5.00 0.95 -10.58
C ILE A 61 6.27 1.67 -10.13
N ALA A 62 6.18 2.97 -9.84
CA ALA A 62 7.32 3.74 -9.34
C ALA A 62 7.88 3.18 -8.01
N THR A 63 7.00 2.76 -7.09
CA THR A 63 7.40 2.09 -5.84
C THR A 63 8.08 0.74 -6.13
N TYR A 64 7.63 -0.02 -7.13
CA TYR A 64 8.33 -1.24 -7.56
C TYR A 64 9.73 -0.95 -8.10
N GLU A 65 9.88 0.04 -8.98
CA GLU A 65 11.18 0.43 -9.55
C GLU A 65 12.16 0.92 -8.47
N LYS A 66 11.66 1.63 -7.45
CA LYS A 66 12.44 2.08 -6.29
C LYS A 66 12.98 0.91 -5.46
N TYR A 67 12.18 -0.14 -5.24
CA TYR A 67 12.51 -1.22 -4.30
C TYR A 67 13.11 -2.47 -4.95
N ALA A 68 12.79 -2.74 -6.22
CA ALA A 68 13.29 -3.92 -6.93
C ALA A 68 14.82 -4.05 -6.87
N PRO A 69 15.65 -2.99 -7.04
CA PRO A 69 17.10 -3.12 -6.94
C PRO A 69 17.63 -3.47 -5.54
N GLN A 70 16.87 -3.14 -4.49
CA GLN A 70 17.30 -3.32 -3.09
C GLN A 70 16.98 -4.74 -2.60
N TYR A 71 15.90 -5.32 -3.12
CA TYR A 71 15.40 -6.64 -2.75
C TYR A 71 15.49 -7.67 -3.89
N ALA A 72 16.20 -7.32 -4.96
CA ALA A 72 16.59 -8.23 -6.03
C ALA A 72 17.45 -9.38 -5.52
#